data_AF-A0A1Z5KJ53-F1
#
_entry.id   AF-A0A1Z5KJ53-F1
#
_cell.length_a   1.000
_cell.length_b   1.000
_cell.length_c   1.000
_cell.angle_alpha   90.00
_cell.angle_beta   90.00
_cell.angle_gamma   90.00
#
_symmetry.space_group_name_H-M   'P 1'
#
loop_
_entity.id
_entity.type
_entity.pdbx_description
1 polymer ?
#
loop_
_entity_poly.entity_id
_entity_poly.type
_entity_poly.pdbx_seq_one_letter_code
_entity_poly.pdbx_strand_id
1 'polypeptide(L)'
;MKRHSLYLLSLSLSVSICTVSSFVNAQQQRLVDTCISPTTVAIQTNSDTETSTMKPLWFQHEITVTAPKRGCHLITADIQKAAGESIRQCQIGLCNIFVQHTSASLTINENADPDVRTDMETALNKIVPAQWNRDGTFRHTMEGDDDMPGHVKSSLMGVSLTIPIRQGRLALGTWQGIYLNEHRDQGGWGGGHARNIIITIQGQGK
;
A
#
# COMPACT_ATOMS: atom_id res chain seq x y z
N MET A 1 -43.47 4.25 51.94
CA MET A 1 -44.43 4.91 51.02
C MET A 1 -44.22 4.33 49.64
N LYS A 2 -45.06 3.38 49.22
CA LYS A 2 -46.16 3.52 48.23
C LYS A 2 -45.63 3.74 46.80
N ARG A 3 -45.63 2.69 45.94
CA ARG A 3 -46.67 2.31 44.92
C ARG A 3 -46.34 2.92 43.54
N HIS A 4 -45.94 2.13 42.54
CA HIS A 4 -46.77 1.42 41.51
C HIS A 4 -47.10 2.26 40.26
N SER A 5 -47.06 1.59 39.09
CA SER A 5 -47.81 1.87 37.83
C SER A 5 -47.27 3.01 36.94
N LEU A 6 -47.20 2.95 35.60
CA LEU A 6 -47.86 2.15 34.55
C LEU A 6 -47.01 2.31 33.25
N TYR A 7 -46.61 1.23 32.57
CA TYR A 7 -47.16 0.80 31.28
C TYR A 7 -47.99 1.85 30.54
N LEU A 8 -47.50 2.37 29.40
CA LEU A 8 -48.26 2.81 28.21
C LEU A 8 -47.34 3.68 27.34
N LEU A 9 -46.66 3.11 26.35
CA LEU A 9 -46.35 3.79 25.08
C LEU A 9 -45.82 2.76 24.05
N SER A 10 -46.60 1.71 23.83
CA SER A 10 -46.39 0.75 22.73
C SER A 10 -47.57 0.79 21.78
N LEU A 11 -47.79 1.90 21.06
CA LEU A 11 -48.74 1.93 19.93
C LEU A 11 -48.60 3.24 19.13
N SER A 12 -47.59 3.38 18.27
CA SER A 12 -47.63 4.41 17.22
C SER A 12 -46.76 4.18 15.98
N LEU A 13 -46.04 3.06 15.85
CA LEU A 13 -45.11 2.86 14.72
C LEU A 13 -45.29 1.55 13.93
N SER A 14 -46.52 1.04 13.82
CA SER A 14 -46.83 -0.15 13.00
C SER A 14 -47.82 0.09 11.85
N VAL A 15 -48.12 1.34 11.47
CA VAL A 15 -49.08 1.64 10.39
C VAL A 15 -48.42 2.29 9.15
N SER A 16 -47.11 2.54 9.15
CA SER A 16 -46.43 3.21 8.02
C SER A 16 -45.63 2.31 7.07
N ILE A 17 -45.61 0.98 7.27
CA ILE A 17 -44.81 0.07 6.43
C ILE A 17 -45.66 -0.79 5.47
N CYS A 18 -47.00 -0.80 5.60
CA CYS A 18 -47.86 -1.67 4.78
C CYS A 18 -48.41 -1.07 3.47
N THR A 19 -48.15 0.21 3.15
CA THR A 19 -48.75 0.87 1.97
C THR A 19 -47.78 1.25 0.86
N VAL A 20 -46.46 1.07 1.03
CA VAL A 20 -45.47 1.37 -0.02
C VAL A 20 -45.11 0.12 -0.86
N SER A 21 -45.34 -1.09 -0.33
CA SER A 21 -45.00 -2.35 -1.03
C SER A 21 -45.99 -2.72 -2.15
N SER A 22 -47.20 -2.14 -2.14
CA SER A 22 -48.27 -2.50 -3.09
C SER A 22 -48.28 -1.64 -4.37
N PHE A 23 -47.52 -0.54 -4.42
CA PHE A 23 -47.51 0.37 -5.57
C PHE A 23 -46.36 0.14 -6.56
N VAL A 24 -45.30 -0.57 -6.16
CA VAL A 24 -44.17 -0.88 -7.06
C VAL A 24 -44.46 -2.14 -7.91
N ASN A 25 -45.31 -3.05 -7.41
CA ASN A 25 -45.52 -4.35 -8.06
C ASN A 25 -46.52 -4.32 -9.24
N ALA A 26 -47.30 -3.25 -9.39
CA ALA A 26 -48.35 -3.15 -10.43
C ALA A 26 -47.91 -2.45 -11.72
N GLN A 27 -46.70 -1.86 -11.76
CA GLN A 27 -46.14 -1.19 -12.95
C GLN A 27 -45.09 -2.03 -13.69
N GLN A 28 -44.64 -3.17 -13.14
CA GLN A 28 -43.58 -3.98 -13.76
C GLN A 28 -44.11 -5.21 -14.53
N GLN A 29 -45.41 -5.47 -14.50
CA GLN A 29 -46.06 -6.58 -15.23
C GLN A 29 -46.74 -6.18 -16.55
N ARG A 30 -46.49 -4.97 -17.06
CA ARG A 30 -47.16 -4.45 -18.27
C ARG A 30 -46.19 -3.96 -19.35
N LEU A 31 -45.02 -4.61 -19.45
CA LEU A 31 -44.00 -4.37 -20.49
C LEU A 31 -43.35 -5.65 -21.03
N VAL A 32 -44.03 -6.80 -20.92
CA VAL A 32 -43.57 -8.09 -21.46
C VAL A 32 -44.61 -8.70 -22.39
N ASP A 33 -45.20 -7.90 -23.29
CA ASP A 33 -46.05 -8.41 -24.36
C ASP A 33 -45.90 -7.53 -25.60
N THR A 34 -44.77 -7.62 -26.29
CA THR A 34 -44.68 -7.17 -27.69
C THR A 34 -43.56 -7.90 -28.45
N CYS A 35 -43.98 -8.85 -29.28
CA CYS A 35 -43.37 -9.32 -30.53
C CYS A 35 -41.83 -9.43 -30.63
N ILE A 36 -41.28 -10.63 -30.39
CA ILE A 36 -40.11 -11.13 -31.14
C ILE A 36 -40.35 -12.61 -31.47
N SER A 37 -40.48 -12.92 -32.75
CA SER A 37 -40.50 -14.28 -33.31
C SER A 37 -39.18 -15.01 -33.05
N PRO A 38 -39.17 -16.34 -32.82
CA PRO A 38 -37.94 -17.05 -32.52
C PRO A 38 -37.13 -17.25 -33.81
N THR A 39 -36.21 -16.34 -34.09
CA THR A 39 -35.07 -16.68 -34.95
C THR A 39 -34.07 -17.44 -34.10
N THR A 40 -34.04 -18.76 -34.22
CA THR A 40 -32.98 -19.59 -33.66
C THR A 40 -31.67 -19.22 -34.35
N VAL A 41 -30.94 -18.25 -33.80
CA VAL A 41 -29.53 -18.08 -34.09
C VAL A 41 -28.81 -19.13 -33.26
N ALA A 42 -28.39 -20.21 -33.91
CA ALA A 42 -27.43 -21.12 -33.33
C ALA A 42 -26.13 -20.33 -33.10
N ILE A 43 -25.91 -19.88 -31.87
CA ILE A 43 -24.59 -19.42 -31.44
C ILE A 43 -23.71 -20.68 -31.47
N GLN A 44 -22.91 -20.81 -32.52
CA GLN A 44 -21.77 -21.72 -32.49
C GLN A 44 -20.89 -21.26 -31.33
N THR A 45 -20.99 -21.95 -30.21
CA THR A 45 -19.96 -21.89 -29.18
C THR A 45 -18.74 -22.53 -29.82
N ASN A 46 -17.83 -21.70 -30.34
CA ASN A 46 -16.47 -22.16 -30.58
C ASN A 46 -15.95 -22.62 -29.22
N SER A 47 -15.99 -23.93 -29.02
CA SER A 47 -15.14 -24.64 -28.08
C SER A 47 -13.69 -24.31 -28.45
N ASP A 48 -12.87 -24.16 -27.42
CA ASP A 48 -11.42 -23.96 -27.50
C ASP A 48 -10.94 -22.50 -27.43
N THR A 49 -11.47 -21.74 -26.47
CA THR A 49 -10.56 -20.89 -25.67
C THR A 49 -10.31 -21.63 -24.37
N GLU A 50 -9.16 -22.29 -24.26
CA GLU A 50 -8.55 -22.56 -22.96
C GLU A 50 -8.44 -21.22 -22.24
N THR A 51 -9.41 -20.91 -21.38
CA THR A 51 -9.21 -19.96 -20.30
C THR A 51 -8.14 -20.58 -19.41
N SER A 52 -6.87 -20.32 -19.73
CA SER A 52 -5.75 -20.51 -18.83
C SER A 52 -6.18 -19.89 -17.50
N THR A 53 -6.49 -20.75 -16.53
CA THR A 53 -6.95 -20.31 -15.22
C THR A 53 -5.74 -19.70 -14.55
N MET A 54 -5.61 -18.38 -14.68
CA MET A 54 -4.39 -17.69 -14.29
C MET A 54 -4.18 -17.84 -12.78
N LYS A 55 -3.12 -18.57 -12.42
CA LYS A 55 -2.90 -19.05 -11.06
C LYS A 55 -2.48 -17.90 -10.14
N PRO A 56 -3.05 -17.78 -8.92
CA PRO A 56 -2.54 -16.86 -7.92
C PRO A 56 -1.12 -17.27 -7.51
N LEU A 57 -0.26 -16.28 -7.32
CA LEU A 57 1.16 -16.45 -7.08
C LEU A 57 1.63 -15.51 -5.97
N TRP A 58 2.50 -16.06 -5.12
CA TRP A 58 3.07 -15.40 -3.95
C TRP A 58 4.56 -15.69 -3.85
N PHE A 59 5.35 -14.65 -3.67
CA PHE A 59 6.77 -14.76 -3.32
C PHE A 59 7.09 -13.83 -2.14
N GLN A 60 8.05 -14.23 -1.32
CA GLN A 60 8.60 -13.37 -0.30
C GLN A 60 10.12 -13.50 -0.30
N HIS A 61 10.80 -12.38 -0.23
CA HIS A 61 12.25 -12.28 -0.14
C HIS A 61 12.62 -11.43 1.07
N GLU A 62 13.66 -11.82 1.77
CA GLU A 62 14.28 -11.01 2.80
C GLU A 62 15.69 -10.65 2.33
N ILE A 63 16.00 -9.35 2.36
CA ILE A 63 17.32 -8.85 2.00
C ILE A 63 17.84 -7.86 3.01
N THR A 64 19.15 -7.70 3.04
CA THR A 64 19.83 -6.62 3.76
C THR A 64 20.46 -5.67 2.75
N VAL A 65 20.13 -4.39 2.85
CA VAL A 65 20.71 -3.32 2.04
C VAL A 65 21.57 -2.43 2.93
N THR A 66 22.74 -2.00 2.44
CA THR A 66 23.63 -1.11 3.19
C THR A 66 23.45 0.34 2.74
N ALA A 67 23.13 1.23 3.67
CA ALA A 67 23.01 2.66 3.47
C ALA A 67 24.14 3.39 4.22
N PRO A 68 25.36 3.46 3.64
CA PRO A 68 26.63 3.62 4.38
C PRO A 68 26.77 4.89 5.22
N LYS A 69 25.85 5.84 5.09
CA LYS A 69 25.75 7.08 5.85
C LYS A 69 24.31 7.59 5.80
N ARG A 70 23.98 8.56 6.65
CA ARG A 70 22.74 9.34 6.56
C ARG A 70 22.51 9.88 5.14
N GLY A 71 21.28 9.79 4.66
CA GLY A 71 20.86 10.34 3.37
C GLY A 71 19.89 9.44 2.59
N CYS A 72 19.57 9.90 1.39
CA CYS A 72 18.70 9.21 0.44
C CYS A 72 19.52 8.33 -0.52
N HIS A 73 19.28 7.01 -0.49
CA HIS A 73 20.02 6.03 -1.28
C HIS A 73 19.10 5.34 -2.30
N LEU A 74 19.51 5.31 -3.56
CA LEU A 74 18.78 4.59 -4.60
C LEU A 74 19.03 3.09 -4.47
N ILE A 75 18.00 2.32 -4.15
CA ILE A 75 18.10 0.86 -3.90
C ILE A 75 17.35 0.04 -4.96
N THR A 76 16.94 0.66 -6.07
CA THR A 76 16.15 0.00 -7.12
C THR A 76 16.88 -1.22 -7.68
N ALA A 77 18.19 -1.14 -7.85
CA ALA A 77 19.02 -2.25 -8.33
C ALA A 77 19.08 -3.40 -7.33
N ASP A 78 19.15 -3.12 -6.02
CA ASP A 78 19.15 -4.15 -4.98
C ASP A 78 17.83 -4.93 -4.97
N ILE A 79 16.70 -4.23 -5.08
CA ILE A 79 15.37 -4.85 -5.18
C ILE A 79 15.26 -5.71 -6.44
N GLN A 80 15.72 -5.20 -7.59
CA GLN A 80 15.70 -5.94 -8.85
C GLN A 80 16.60 -7.17 -8.82
N LYS A 81 17.77 -7.07 -8.20
CA LYS A 81 18.69 -8.19 -8.03
C LYS A 81 18.08 -9.29 -7.16
N ALA A 82 17.42 -8.91 -6.07
CA ALA A 82 16.87 -9.85 -5.11
C ALA A 82 15.59 -10.53 -5.61
N ALA A 83 14.64 -9.74 -6.11
CA ALA A 83 13.27 -10.21 -6.38
C ALA A 83 12.93 -10.20 -7.87
N GLY A 84 13.85 -9.81 -8.75
CA GLY A 84 13.59 -9.63 -10.19
C GLY A 84 13.09 -10.90 -10.89
N GLU A 85 13.59 -12.07 -10.51
CA GLU A 85 13.13 -13.35 -11.06
C GLU A 85 11.68 -13.64 -10.68
N SER A 86 11.32 -13.46 -9.41
CA SER A 86 9.95 -13.57 -8.92
C SER A 86 9.01 -12.54 -9.55
N ILE A 87 9.45 -11.29 -9.69
CA ILE A 87 8.69 -10.24 -10.37
C ILE A 87 8.40 -10.64 -11.80
N ARG A 88 9.40 -11.19 -12.53
CA ARG A 88 9.24 -11.62 -13.93
C ARG A 88 8.20 -12.71 -14.12
N GLN A 89 7.92 -13.52 -13.10
CA GLN A 89 6.88 -14.56 -13.14
C GLN A 89 5.47 -14.02 -12.89
N CYS A 90 5.33 -12.78 -12.39
CA CYS A 90 4.04 -12.16 -12.12
C CYS A 90 3.59 -11.30 -13.31
N GLN A 91 2.45 -11.64 -13.93
CA GLN A 91 1.92 -10.90 -15.06
C GLN A 91 1.24 -9.59 -14.63
N ILE A 92 0.43 -9.64 -13.58
CA ILE A 92 -0.26 -8.49 -12.96
C ILE A 92 -0.27 -8.73 -11.46
N GLY A 93 0.14 -7.74 -10.67
CA GLY A 93 0.19 -7.91 -9.21
C GLY A 93 0.68 -6.68 -8.48
N LEU A 94 1.06 -6.88 -7.23
CA LEU A 94 1.65 -5.88 -6.35
C LEU A 94 2.97 -6.41 -5.79
N CYS A 95 3.96 -5.53 -5.73
CA CYS A 95 5.21 -5.72 -5.02
C CYS A 95 5.19 -4.79 -3.80
N ASN A 96 5.02 -5.36 -2.61
CA ASN A 96 5.23 -4.66 -1.36
C ASN A 96 6.71 -4.72 -0.97
N ILE A 97 7.26 -3.60 -0.53
CA ILE A 97 8.62 -3.46 -0.02
C ILE A 97 8.49 -2.83 1.36
N PHE A 98 8.96 -3.52 2.40
CA PHE A 98 8.81 -3.12 3.79
C PHE A 98 10.16 -3.10 4.49
N VAL A 99 10.59 -1.95 4.99
CA VAL A 99 11.83 -1.84 5.78
C VAL A 99 11.53 -2.13 7.26
N GLN A 100 12.25 -3.06 7.86
CA GLN A 100 12.04 -3.48 9.26
C GLN A 100 12.83 -2.59 10.24
N HIS A 101 12.72 -1.28 10.08
CA HIS A 101 13.48 -0.28 10.85
C HIS A 101 12.61 0.93 11.14
N THR A 102 12.72 1.48 12.35
CA THR A 102 11.90 2.61 12.82
C THR A 102 12.58 3.97 12.65
N SER A 103 13.84 4.00 12.22
CA SER A 103 14.64 5.20 11.96
C SER A 103 15.17 5.23 10.51
N ALA A 104 14.66 4.38 9.64
CA ALA A 104 14.84 4.43 8.20
C ALA A 104 13.46 4.43 7.52
N SER A 105 13.40 4.84 6.25
CA SER A 105 12.13 4.89 5.50
C SER A 105 12.33 4.54 4.04
N LEU A 106 11.22 4.33 3.34
CA LEU A 106 11.19 4.09 1.92
C LEU A 106 10.41 5.20 1.22
N THR A 107 10.86 5.59 0.03
CA THR A 107 10.12 6.51 -0.84
C THR A 107 10.37 6.21 -2.32
N ILE A 108 9.58 6.84 -3.20
CA ILE A 108 9.79 6.80 -4.64
C ILE A 108 10.00 8.23 -5.12
N ASN A 109 11.14 8.48 -5.75
CA ASN A 109 11.49 9.82 -6.26
C ASN A 109 12.34 9.71 -7.55
N GLU A 110 12.78 10.85 -8.08
CA GLU A 110 13.60 10.91 -9.29
C GLU A 110 14.84 10.01 -9.22
N ASN A 111 15.19 9.25 -10.26
CA ASN A 111 16.34 8.35 -10.26
C ASN A 111 17.53 8.81 -11.13
N ALA A 112 17.43 9.99 -11.75
CA ALA A 112 18.39 10.47 -12.74
C ALA A 112 19.40 11.46 -12.16
N ASP A 113 18.92 12.56 -11.59
CA ASP A 113 19.81 13.59 -11.03
C ASP A 113 20.28 13.19 -9.61
N PRO A 114 21.60 13.05 -9.36
CA PRO A 114 22.13 12.81 -8.01
C PRO A 114 21.80 13.94 -7.01
N ASP A 115 21.62 15.18 -7.45
CA ASP A 115 21.38 16.32 -6.58
C ASP A 115 20.02 16.21 -5.87
N VAL A 116 19.02 15.57 -6.49
CA VAL A 116 17.71 15.30 -5.85
C VAL A 116 17.88 14.53 -4.54
N ARG A 117 18.83 13.59 -4.46
CA ARG A 117 19.10 12.85 -3.21
C ARG A 117 19.69 13.74 -2.12
N THR A 118 20.58 14.65 -2.52
CA THR A 118 21.22 15.61 -1.61
C THR A 118 20.22 16.65 -1.11
N ASP A 119 19.37 17.15 -2.00
CA ASP A 119 18.35 18.15 -1.68
C ASP A 119 17.23 17.57 -0.83
N MET A 120 16.82 16.33 -1.08
CA MET A 120 15.86 15.62 -0.23
C MET A 120 16.40 15.45 1.20
N GLU A 121 17.66 15.03 1.35
CA GLU A 121 18.30 14.95 2.67
C GLU A 121 18.38 16.32 3.36
N THR A 122 18.70 17.36 2.59
CA THR A 122 18.72 18.75 3.09
C THR A 122 17.34 19.19 3.57
N ALA A 123 16.29 18.90 2.80
CA ALA A 123 14.92 19.23 3.15
C ALA A 123 14.46 18.47 4.40
N LEU A 124 14.73 17.16 4.48
CA LEU A 124 14.38 16.33 5.64
C LEU A 124 15.04 16.86 6.92
N ASN A 125 16.29 17.30 6.87
CA ASN A 125 16.99 17.91 8.00
C ASN A 125 16.45 19.30 8.39
N LYS A 126 15.73 19.99 7.50
CA LYS A 126 15.02 21.23 7.86
C LYS A 126 13.63 20.96 8.43
N ILE A 127 12.94 19.91 7.98
CA ILE A 127 11.60 19.52 8.45
C ILE A 127 11.67 18.97 9.88
N VAL A 128 12.67 18.12 10.16
CA VAL A 128 12.94 17.61 11.51
C VAL A 128 14.43 17.76 11.81
N PRO A 129 14.85 18.93 12.33
CA PRO A 129 16.23 19.21 12.68
C PRO A 129 16.74 18.34 13.84
N ALA A 130 18.01 17.93 13.77
CA ALA A 130 18.68 17.21 14.86
C ALA A 130 18.78 18.05 16.15
N GLN A 131 18.79 19.38 16.00
CA GLN A 131 18.83 20.34 17.10
C GLN A 131 17.64 20.21 18.06
N TRP A 132 16.51 19.65 17.61
CA TRP A 132 15.33 19.40 18.46
C TRP A 132 15.61 18.36 19.57
N ASN A 133 16.63 17.51 19.43
CA ASN A 133 17.08 16.65 20.53
C ASN A 133 17.88 17.43 21.58
N ARG A 134 18.54 18.53 21.19
CA ARG A 134 19.42 19.31 22.08
C ARG A 134 18.71 20.45 22.79
N ASP A 135 17.64 21.00 22.20
CA ASP A 135 16.87 22.11 22.78
C ASP A 135 15.76 21.67 23.75
N GLY A 136 15.62 20.36 23.97
CA GLY A 136 14.62 19.78 24.86
C GLY A 136 13.25 19.56 24.24
N THR A 137 13.09 19.77 22.93
CA THR A 137 11.84 19.45 22.21
C THR A 137 11.48 17.98 22.36
N PHE A 138 12.46 17.08 22.27
CA PHE A 138 12.26 15.64 22.40
C PHE A 138 12.77 15.08 23.73
N ARG A 139 12.06 14.06 24.23
CA ARG A 139 12.43 13.29 25.44
C ARG A 139 13.22 12.02 25.13
N HIS A 140 13.06 11.49 23.92
CA HIS A 140 13.73 10.26 23.45
C HIS A 140 15.05 10.63 22.76
N THR A 141 16.11 10.80 23.55
CA THR A 141 17.40 11.35 23.05
C THR A 141 18.60 10.47 23.40
N MET A 142 18.36 9.24 23.86
CA MET A 142 19.40 8.39 24.45
C MET A 142 20.37 7.80 23.42
N GLU A 143 19.98 7.72 22.15
CA GLU A 143 20.81 7.10 21.10
C GLU A 143 21.46 8.11 20.13
N GLY A 144 21.48 9.39 20.48
CA GLY A 144 22.12 10.45 19.70
C GLY A 144 21.18 11.59 19.28
N ASP A 145 21.75 12.64 18.71
CA ASP A 145 21.00 13.84 18.30
C ASP A 145 20.04 13.60 17.13
N ASP A 146 20.25 12.53 16.38
CA ASP A 146 19.48 12.12 15.22
C ASP A 146 18.45 11.02 15.56
N ASP A 147 18.35 10.60 16.82
CA ASP A 147 17.52 9.49 17.28
C ASP A 147 16.03 9.72 17.04
N MET A 148 15.38 10.55 17.88
CA MET A 148 14.00 10.95 17.67
C MET A 148 13.74 11.62 16.32
N PRO A 149 14.61 12.51 15.79
CA PRO A 149 14.44 13.05 14.45
C PRO A 149 14.33 11.97 13.37
N GLY A 150 15.15 10.92 13.46
CA GLY A 150 15.07 9.78 12.56
C GLY A 150 13.75 9.02 12.66
N HIS A 151 13.23 8.83 13.88
CA HIS A 151 11.91 8.24 14.09
C HIS A 151 10.77 9.08 13.52
N VAL A 152 10.81 10.41 13.70
CA VAL A 152 9.79 11.31 13.14
C VAL A 152 9.84 11.28 11.62
N LYS A 153 11.03 11.44 11.00
CA LYS A 153 11.20 11.38 9.55
C LYS A 153 10.72 10.04 8.99
N SER A 154 11.06 8.93 9.65
CA SER A 154 10.58 7.61 9.27
C SER A 154 9.05 7.50 9.31
N SER A 155 8.43 8.01 10.37
CA SER A 155 6.98 8.02 10.52
C SER A 155 6.27 8.91 9.49
N LEU A 156 6.87 10.03 9.09
CA LEU A 156 6.34 10.93 8.06
C LEU A 156 6.43 10.34 6.65
N MET A 157 7.55 9.68 6.32
CA MET A 157 7.76 9.12 4.99
C MET A 157 7.13 7.73 4.82
N GLY A 158 7.09 6.95 5.90
CA GLY A 158 6.61 5.58 5.92
C GLY A 158 7.71 4.54 5.68
N VAL A 159 7.45 3.33 6.16
CA VAL A 159 8.36 2.18 6.07
C VAL A 159 7.97 1.19 4.97
N SER A 160 6.92 1.47 4.21
CA SER A 160 6.37 0.54 3.22
C SER A 160 6.02 1.22 1.91
N LEU A 161 6.38 0.57 0.81
CA LEU A 161 5.95 0.91 -0.55
C LEU A 161 5.17 -0.25 -1.13
N THR A 162 4.10 0.05 -1.86
CA THR A 162 3.38 -0.94 -2.67
C THR A 162 3.39 -0.48 -4.12
N ILE A 163 4.07 -1.24 -4.97
CA ILE A 163 4.33 -0.89 -6.37
C ILE A 163 3.59 -1.89 -7.27
N PRO A 164 2.79 -1.44 -8.25
CA PRO A 164 2.15 -2.36 -9.18
C PRO A 164 3.18 -3.13 -10.02
N ILE A 165 2.86 -4.37 -10.35
CA ILE A 165 3.60 -5.19 -11.31
C ILE A 165 2.78 -5.26 -12.60
N ARG A 166 3.43 -5.00 -13.72
CA ARG A 166 2.85 -5.13 -15.06
C ARG A 166 3.82 -5.87 -15.97
N GLN A 167 3.35 -6.97 -16.56
CA GLN A 167 4.09 -7.79 -17.53
C GLN A 167 5.44 -8.29 -17.01
N GLY A 168 5.50 -8.62 -15.71
CA GLY A 168 6.71 -9.07 -15.04
C GLY A 168 7.75 -7.99 -14.80
N ARG A 169 7.31 -6.74 -14.60
CA ARG A 169 8.16 -5.59 -14.25
C ARG A 169 7.46 -4.74 -13.20
N LEU A 170 8.24 -4.10 -12.34
CA LEU A 170 7.72 -3.01 -11.50
C LEU A 170 7.24 -1.89 -12.42
N ALA A 171 5.99 -1.47 -12.27
CA ALA A 171 5.36 -0.44 -13.09
C ALA A 171 5.73 0.98 -12.61
N LEU A 172 7.03 1.23 -12.41
CA LEU A 172 7.58 2.55 -12.11
C LEU A 172 7.56 3.42 -13.38
N GLY A 173 7.37 4.73 -13.20
CA GLY A 173 7.60 5.70 -14.26
C GLY A 173 9.08 5.81 -14.64
N THR A 174 9.40 6.40 -15.80
CA THR A 174 10.77 6.53 -16.32
C THR A 174 11.74 7.10 -15.30
N TRP A 175 11.30 8.14 -14.59
CA TRP A 175 12.10 8.86 -13.61
C TRP A 175 11.95 8.32 -12.20
N GLN A 176 11.11 7.31 -11.95
CA GLN A 176 10.88 6.82 -10.60
C GLN A 176 11.91 5.76 -10.19
N GLY A 177 12.55 6.00 -9.05
CA GLY A 177 13.43 5.07 -8.36
C GLY A 177 12.97 4.83 -6.93
N ILE A 178 13.23 3.63 -6.42
CA ILE A 178 12.99 3.22 -5.04
C ILE A 178 14.17 3.66 -4.18
N TYR A 179 13.88 4.42 -3.14
CA TYR A 179 14.84 4.99 -2.23
C TYR A 179 14.74 4.34 -0.85
N LEU A 180 15.89 4.10 -0.23
CA LEU A 180 16.04 3.89 1.21
C LEU A 180 16.61 5.18 1.80
N ASN A 181 15.85 5.83 2.67
CA ASN A 181 16.35 7.00 3.40
C ASN A 181 16.84 6.54 4.76
N GLU A 182 18.16 6.67 4.95
CA GLU A 182 18.83 6.46 6.22
C GLU A 182 18.79 7.78 7.00
N HIS A 183 18.11 7.81 8.14
CA HIS A 183 17.98 9.04 8.92
C HIS A 183 19.01 9.17 10.03
N ARG A 184 19.84 8.14 10.25
CA ARG A 184 20.86 8.12 11.31
C ARG A 184 22.28 8.30 10.75
N ASP A 185 23.08 9.12 11.43
CA ASP A 185 24.50 9.34 11.24
C ASP A 185 25.32 8.13 11.70
N GLN A 186 24.90 7.48 12.78
CA GLN A 186 25.39 6.17 13.17
C GLN A 186 24.26 5.16 13.08
N GLY A 187 24.49 4.03 12.42
CA GLY A 187 23.55 2.92 12.46
C GLY A 187 23.08 2.64 13.89
N GLY A 188 21.77 2.43 14.09
CA GLY A 188 21.15 2.25 15.42
C GLY A 188 21.78 1.15 16.26
N TRP A 189 21.22 0.85 17.44
CA TRP A 189 21.81 -0.06 18.43
C TRP A 189 22.43 -1.34 17.79
N GLY A 190 23.77 -1.41 17.77
CA GLY A 190 24.53 -2.40 16.98
C GLY A 190 25.44 -1.83 15.89
N GLY A 191 25.44 -0.51 15.65
CA GLY A 191 26.49 0.21 14.90
C GLY A 191 26.49 0.01 13.37
N GLY A 192 25.39 -0.48 12.81
CA GLY A 192 25.31 -0.88 11.40
C GLY A 192 24.37 -0.03 10.54
N HIS A 193 24.84 0.33 9.36
CA HIS A 193 24.06 0.91 8.26
C HIS A 193 23.33 -0.15 7.42
N ALA A 194 23.19 -1.35 7.95
CA ALA A 194 22.45 -2.44 7.34
C ALA A 194 20.96 -2.30 7.68
N ARG A 195 20.12 -2.37 6.65
CA ARG A 195 18.66 -2.30 6.75
C ARG A 195 18.04 -3.54 6.14
N ASN A 196 17.22 -4.21 6.93
CA ASN A 196 16.49 -5.40 6.53
C ASN A 196 15.20 -4.98 5.83
N ILE A 197 14.94 -5.59 4.68
CA ILE A 197 13.81 -5.30 3.82
C ILE A 197 13.11 -6.62 3.48
N ILE A 198 11.80 -6.66 3.70
CA ILE A 198 10.93 -7.73 3.22
C ILE A 198 10.29 -7.27 1.91
N ILE A 199 10.41 -8.10 0.87
CA ILE A 199 9.77 -7.89 -0.42
C ILE A 199 8.73 -8.98 -0.60
N THR A 200 7.45 -8.59 -0.66
CA THR A 200 6.35 -9.52 -0.89
C THR A 200 5.71 -9.24 -2.23
N ILE A 201 5.66 -10.26 -3.09
CA ILE A 201 5.02 -10.20 -4.40
C ILE A 201 3.76 -11.03 -4.32
N GLN A 202 2.64 -10.43 -4.69
CA GLN A 202 1.36 -11.11 -4.78
C GLN A 202 0.69 -10.74 -6.09
N GLY A 203 0.08 -11.71 -6.75
CA GLY A 203 -0.70 -11.42 -7.94
C GLY A 203 -0.92 -12.66 -8.77
N GLN A 204 -0.96 -12.43 -10.06
CA GLN A 204 -1.28 -13.44 -11.04
C GLN A 204 -0.02 -13.87 -11.77
N GLY A 205 0.18 -15.19 -11.89
CA GLY A 205 1.27 -15.77 -12.67
C GLY A 205 1.16 -15.49 -14.18
N LYS A 206 2.29 -15.65 -14.85
CA LYS A 206 2.38 -15.77 -16.31
C LYS A 206 2.00 -17.17 -16.79
#